data_AF-G2ZS80-F1
#
_entry.id   AF-G2ZS80-F1
#
_cell.length_a   1.000
_cell.length_b   1.000
_cell.length_c   1.000
_cell.angle_alpha   90.00
_cell.angle_beta   90.00
_cell.angle_gamma   90.00
#
_symmetry.space_group_name_H-M   'P 1'
#
loop_
_entity.id
_entity.type
_entity.pdbx_description
1 polymer ?
#
loop_
_entity_poly.entity_id
_entity_poly.type
_entity_poly.pdbx_seq_one_letter_code
_entity_poly.pdbx_strand_id
1 'polypeptide(L)'
;MSQTGLFPVTYVVATPAIGAPVLTLSLLVNTPAKKVSGVAKITQSTNPPLVFHADVWGTFSQLRLEEGAESSIILTLDGNPSGPTSMIAETFHFHGILSSNWQTGQASYRYEENGRWHAVEHAVMTVEQRVQPPYQPVMPMYAVSLQQAKASGDLGQMKTLAGLAEKQLADAPQIKAELDKLHQEIAKLEGRA
;
A
#
# COMPACT_ATOMS: atom_id res chain seq x y z
N MET A 1 0.38 -19.99 -2.25
CA MET A 1 -0.74 -19.46 -3.06
C MET A 1 -0.15 -18.45 -4.03
N SER A 2 -0.19 -18.72 -5.34
CA SER A 2 0.25 -17.77 -6.36
C SER A 2 -0.80 -16.67 -6.50
N GLN A 3 -0.46 -15.41 -6.18
CA GLN A 3 -1.36 -14.29 -6.45
C GLN A 3 -1.45 -14.08 -7.96
N THR A 4 -2.60 -14.41 -8.54
CA THR A 4 -2.91 -14.22 -9.97
C THR A 4 -3.75 -12.96 -10.15
N GLY A 5 -3.32 -12.06 -11.04
CA GLY A 5 -3.96 -10.78 -11.32
C GLY A 5 -3.09 -9.56 -10.99
N LEU A 6 -3.77 -8.44 -10.76
CA LEU A 6 -3.19 -7.16 -10.38
C LEU A 6 -3.32 -6.99 -8.87
N PHE A 7 -2.22 -6.78 -8.15
CA PHE A 7 -2.26 -6.59 -6.70
C PHE A 7 -1.24 -5.57 -6.19
N PRO A 8 -1.59 -4.78 -5.16
CA PRO A 8 -0.66 -3.90 -4.50
C PRO A 8 0.15 -4.65 -3.44
N VAL A 9 1.42 -4.29 -3.29
CA VAL A 9 2.30 -4.78 -2.22
C VAL A 9 3.25 -3.68 -1.80
N THR A 10 3.49 -3.56 -0.49
CA THR A 10 4.49 -2.63 0.03
C THR A 10 5.59 -3.42 0.70
N TYR A 11 6.84 -3.12 0.37
CA TYR A 11 8.02 -3.71 0.99
C TYR A 11 8.81 -2.67 1.77
N VAL A 12 9.34 -3.10 2.90
CA VAL A 12 10.42 -2.40 3.61
C VAL A 12 11.71 -3.15 3.33
N VAL A 13 12.71 -2.42 2.85
CA VAL A 13 14.04 -2.91 2.53
C VAL A 13 15.03 -2.15 3.39
N ALA A 14 15.68 -2.84 4.32
CA ALA A 14 16.58 -2.21 5.28
C ALA A 14 17.72 -3.15 5.68
N THR A 15 18.84 -2.55 6.07
CA THR A 15 19.92 -3.27 6.77
C THR A 15 19.69 -3.15 8.29
N PRO A 16 20.19 -4.09 9.10
CA PRO A 16 20.03 -4.03 10.56
C PRO A 16 20.89 -2.95 11.24
N ALA A 17 21.54 -2.06 10.47
CA ALA A 17 22.39 -1.01 11.00
C ALA A 17 21.59 0.20 11.46
N ILE A 18 21.89 0.71 12.66
CA ILE A 18 21.25 1.91 13.20
C ILE A 18 21.57 3.10 12.31
N GLY A 19 20.53 3.81 11.86
CA GLY A 19 20.68 5.00 11.04
C GLY A 19 21.01 4.75 9.57
N ALA A 20 20.99 3.48 9.13
CA ALA A 20 21.07 3.17 7.72
C ALA A 20 19.82 3.66 6.95
N PRO A 21 19.94 3.93 5.64
CA PRO A 21 18.78 4.22 4.81
C PRO A 21 17.76 3.08 4.84
N VAL A 22 16.49 3.44 4.92
CA VAL A 22 15.35 2.53 4.82
C VAL A 22 14.61 2.84 3.53
N LEU A 23 14.47 1.83 2.67
CA LEU A 23 13.70 1.92 1.44
C LEU A 23 12.29 1.34 1.66
N THR A 24 11.28 2.15 1.39
CA THR A 24 9.88 1.72 1.27
C THR A 24 9.50 1.65 -0.21
N LEU A 25 9.17 0.46 -0.69
CA LEU A 25 8.72 0.21 -2.06
C LEU A 25 7.23 -0.09 -2.07
N SER A 26 6.41 0.84 -2.56
CA SER A 26 4.98 0.62 -2.77
C SER A 26 4.75 0.26 -4.23
N LEU A 27 4.43 -1.00 -4.50
CA LEU A 27 4.38 -1.57 -5.84
C LEU A 27 2.98 -2.05 -6.19
N LEU A 28 2.65 -1.96 -7.47
CA LEU A 28 1.52 -2.59 -8.13
C LEU A 28 2.09 -3.65 -9.07
N VAL A 29 1.79 -4.91 -8.78
CA VAL A 29 2.30 -6.06 -9.54
C VAL A 29 1.22 -6.50 -10.51
N ASN A 30 1.52 -6.44 -11.81
CA ASN A 30 0.68 -6.98 -12.88
C ASN A 30 1.24 -8.34 -13.30
N THR A 31 0.69 -9.41 -12.74
CA THR A 31 1.20 -10.76 -13.00
C THR A 31 0.98 -11.26 -14.42
N PRO A 32 -0.17 -11.04 -15.09
CA PRO A 32 -0.31 -11.40 -16.50
C PRO A 32 0.73 -10.73 -17.41
N ALA A 33 1.04 -9.46 -17.17
CA ALA A 33 2.00 -8.70 -17.98
C ALA A 33 3.46 -8.88 -17.53
N LYS A 34 3.73 -9.56 -16.41
CA LYS A 34 5.05 -9.62 -15.74
C LYS A 34 5.68 -8.25 -15.49
N LYS A 35 4.85 -7.24 -15.28
CA LYS A 35 5.27 -5.85 -15.05
C LYS A 35 5.03 -5.44 -13.61
N VAL A 36 5.87 -4.54 -13.14
CA VAL A 36 5.75 -3.91 -11.83
C VAL A 36 5.91 -2.41 -12.01
N SER A 37 5.07 -1.65 -11.32
CA SER A 37 5.15 -0.19 -11.28
C SER A 37 4.82 0.31 -9.88
N GLY A 38 5.32 1.46 -9.49
CA GLY A 38 5.03 2.00 -8.16
C GLY A 38 5.93 3.15 -7.78
N VAL A 39 6.19 3.26 -6.48
CA VAL A 39 6.99 4.34 -5.89
C VAL A 39 8.04 3.76 -4.96
N ALA A 40 9.26 4.29 -5.06
CA ALA A 40 10.34 4.13 -4.10
C ALA A 40 10.46 5.38 -3.23
N LYS A 41 10.55 5.19 -1.91
CA LYS A 41 10.88 6.24 -0.95
C LYS A 41 12.01 5.77 -0.07
N ILE A 42 13.10 6.53 0.02
CA ILE A 42 14.21 6.23 0.93
C ILE A 42 14.25 7.30 2.00
N THR A 43 14.34 6.88 3.26
CA THR A 43 14.51 7.78 4.39
C THR A 43 15.72 7.40 5.22
N GLN A 44 16.42 8.41 5.75
CA GLN A 44 17.49 8.23 6.72
C GLN A 44 17.39 9.32 7.77
N SER A 45 17.38 8.93 9.06
CA SER A 45 17.18 9.86 10.17
C SER A 45 18.48 10.38 10.79
N THR A 46 19.64 9.84 10.40
CA THR A 46 20.95 10.35 10.86
C THR A 46 21.39 11.56 10.05
N ASN A 47 22.23 12.42 10.62
CA ASN A 47 22.76 13.60 9.93
C ASN A 47 23.83 13.22 8.88
N PRO A 48 23.71 13.65 7.60
CA PRO A 48 22.61 14.45 7.04
C PRO A 48 21.36 13.62 6.77
N PRO A 49 20.16 14.12 7.12
CA PRO A 49 18.92 13.41 6.88
C PRO A 49 18.65 13.30 5.38
N LEU A 50 18.19 12.13 4.94
CA LEU A 50 17.86 11.84 3.54
C LEU A 50 16.36 11.61 3.40
N VAL A 51 15.77 12.22 2.36
CA VAL A 51 14.47 11.87 1.82
C VAL A 51 14.57 11.81 0.30
N PHE A 52 14.55 10.60 -0.24
CA PHE A 52 14.55 10.35 -1.68
C PHE A 52 13.19 9.83 -2.13
N HIS A 53 12.80 10.16 -3.35
CA HIS A 53 11.58 9.70 -3.98
C HIS A 53 11.80 9.46 -5.48
N ALA A 54 11.28 8.34 -5.98
CA ALA A 54 11.25 8.04 -7.40
C ALA A 54 9.99 7.23 -7.73
N ASP A 55 9.41 7.51 -8.90
CA ASP A 55 8.50 6.59 -9.56
C ASP A 55 9.34 5.43 -10.12
N VAL A 56 8.91 4.20 -9.87
CA VAL A 56 9.64 3.00 -10.28
C VAL A 56 8.81 2.13 -11.21
N TRP A 57 9.50 1.48 -12.14
CA TRP A 57 8.92 0.53 -13.07
C TRP A 57 9.92 -0.58 -13.36
N GLY A 58 9.41 -1.73 -13.81
CA GLY A 58 10.26 -2.81 -14.23
C GLY A 58 9.48 -4.11 -14.39
N THR A 59 10.16 -5.21 -14.13
CA THR A 59 9.65 -6.55 -14.38
C THR A 59 9.96 -7.48 -13.24
N PHE A 60 9.23 -8.58 -13.19
CA PHE A 60 9.58 -9.69 -12.32
C PHE A 60 9.65 -10.99 -13.13
N SER A 61 10.50 -11.91 -12.69
CA SER A 61 10.60 -13.26 -13.23
C SER A 61 10.55 -14.28 -12.10
N GLN A 62 10.12 -15.50 -12.43
CA GLN A 62 10.15 -16.62 -11.50
C GLN A 62 11.27 -17.55 -11.93
N LEU A 63 12.21 -17.80 -11.03
CA LEU A 63 13.31 -18.74 -11.22
C LEU A 63 13.01 -20.01 -10.44
N ARG A 64 13.17 -21.16 -11.08
CA ARG A 64 13.18 -22.46 -10.43
C ARG A 64 14.46 -23.17 -10.87
N LEU A 65 15.31 -23.52 -9.90
CA LEU A 65 16.62 -24.11 -10.16
C LEU A 65 16.50 -25.57 -10.64
N GLU A 66 15.61 -26.36 -10.03
CA GLU A 66 15.36 -27.77 -10.38
C GLU A 66 13.88 -28.16 -10.17
N GLU A 67 13.44 -29.27 -10.77
CA GLU A 67 12.13 -29.86 -10.48
C GLU A 67 12.06 -30.30 -9.02
N GLY A 68 11.32 -29.55 -8.20
CA GLY A 68 11.18 -29.78 -6.75
C GLY A 68 11.85 -28.72 -5.86
N ALA A 69 12.69 -27.86 -6.43
CA ALA A 69 13.27 -26.73 -5.70
C ALA A 69 12.25 -25.61 -5.47
N GLU A 70 12.41 -24.87 -4.37
CA GLU A 70 11.61 -23.67 -4.11
C GLU A 70 11.84 -22.63 -5.21
N SER A 71 10.75 -22.10 -5.76
CA SER A 71 10.85 -21.04 -6.76
C SER A 71 11.17 -19.71 -6.10
N SER A 72 12.09 -18.94 -6.66
CA SER A 72 12.40 -17.57 -6.26
C SER A 72 11.81 -16.57 -7.26
N ILE A 73 11.51 -15.38 -6.79
CA ILE A 73 11.02 -14.28 -7.61
C ILE A 73 12.12 -13.25 -7.72
N ILE A 74 12.55 -12.94 -8.93
CA ILE A 74 13.54 -11.90 -9.20
C ILE A 74 12.78 -10.64 -9.60
N LEU A 75 13.03 -9.55 -8.90
CA LEU A 75 12.43 -8.25 -9.12
C LEU A 75 13.51 -7.27 -9.58
N THR A 76 13.32 -6.68 -10.75
CA THR A 76 14.22 -5.65 -11.29
C THR A 76 13.41 -4.39 -11.54
N LEU A 77 13.83 -3.29 -10.93
CA LEU A 77 13.16 -1.99 -11.07
C LEU A 77 14.19 -0.90 -11.35
N ASP A 78 13.78 0.03 -12.19
CA ASP A 78 14.46 1.29 -12.46
C ASP A 78 13.50 2.42 -12.13
N GLY A 79 14.03 3.61 -11.84
CA GLY A 79 13.18 4.72 -11.44
C GLY A 79 13.81 6.09 -11.63
N ASN A 80 12.95 7.09 -11.75
CA ASN A 80 13.31 8.50 -11.77
C ASN A 80 12.18 9.33 -11.09
N PRO A 81 12.38 10.64 -10.86
CA PRO A 81 11.39 11.48 -10.19
C PRO A 81 10.14 11.84 -11.01
N SER A 82 9.98 11.34 -12.24
CA SER A 82 8.92 11.75 -13.17
C SER A 82 8.31 10.61 -13.98
N GLY A 83 8.60 9.37 -13.60
CA GLY A 83 8.05 8.17 -14.20
C GLY A 83 8.70 7.71 -15.52
N PRO A 84 8.22 6.57 -16.04
CA PRO A 84 8.83 5.82 -17.15
C PRO A 84 8.79 6.55 -18.49
N THR A 85 7.89 7.52 -18.66
CA THR A 85 7.74 8.28 -19.90
C THR A 85 8.56 9.56 -19.92
N SER A 86 9.24 9.88 -18.81
CA SER A 86 10.11 11.05 -18.72
C SER A 86 11.41 10.84 -19.48
N MET A 87 11.99 11.93 -19.99
CA MET A 87 13.33 11.94 -20.57
C MET A 87 14.44 12.16 -19.53
N ILE A 88 14.09 12.21 -18.24
CA ILE A 88 15.04 12.34 -17.14
C ILE A 88 15.77 11.02 -16.94
N ALA A 89 17.07 11.10 -16.71
CA ALA A 89 17.90 9.94 -16.39
C ALA A 89 17.36 9.16 -15.18
N GLU A 90 17.61 7.87 -15.17
CA GLU A 90 17.29 7.00 -14.02
C GLU A 90 18.14 7.43 -12.83
N THR A 91 17.48 7.70 -11.70
CA THR A 91 18.11 8.08 -10.44
C THR A 91 17.99 6.98 -9.39
N PHE A 92 17.39 5.84 -9.74
CA PHE A 92 17.15 4.71 -8.88
C PHE A 92 17.26 3.40 -9.65
N HIS A 93 17.93 2.41 -9.06
CA HIS A 93 17.94 1.03 -9.56
C HIS A 93 17.81 0.06 -8.40
N PHE A 94 17.10 -1.03 -8.62
CA PHE A 94 16.80 -2.02 -7.61
C PHE A 94 16.83 -3.43 -8.20
N HIS A 95 17.44 -4.35 -7.44
CA HIS A 95 17.43 -5.76 -7.73
C HIS A 95 17.12 -6.54 -6.45
N GLY A 96 16.03 -7.31 -6.47
CA GLY A 96 15.56 -8.07 -5.32
C GLY A 96 15.29 -9.52 -5.66
N ILE A 97 15.54 -10.39 -4.70
CA ILE A 97 15.20 -11.81 -4.75
C ILE A 97 14.23 -12.09 -3.60
N LEU A 98 13.05 -12.59 -3.95
CA LEU A 98 11.95 -12.89 -3.05
C LEU A 98 11.68 -14.39 -3.01
N SER A 99 11.15 -14.85 -1.88
CA SER A 99 10.49 -16.15 -1.80
C SER A 99 9.23 -16.18 -2.68
N SER A 100 8.84 -17.39 -3.13
CA SER A 100 7.66 -17.63 -3.97
C SER A 100 6.33 -17.04 -3.45
N ASN A 101 6.24 -16.79 -2.15
CA ASN A 101 5.07 -16.25 -1.47
C ASN A 101 5.00 -14.72 -1.45
N TRP A 102 5.96 -14.01 -2.06
CA TRP A 102 6.05 -12.53 -2.06
C TRP A 102 6.15 -11.89 -0.67
N GLN A 103 6.60 -12.61 0.36
CA GLN A 103 6.63 -12.07 1.74
C GLN A 103 8.00 -11.55 2.17
N THR A 104 9.07 -12.26 1.83
CA THR A 104 10.40 -11.98 2.36
C THR A 104 11.47 -12.21 1.29
N GLY A 105 12.60 -11.55 1.43
CA GLY A 105 13.68 -11.66 0.47
C GLY A 105 14.91 -10.85 0.86
N GLN A 106 15.82 -10.71 -0.09
CA GLN A 106 16.95 -9.80 0.00
C GLN A 106 17.01 -8.93 -1.24
N ALA A 107 17.52 -7.72 -1.09
CA ALA A 107 17.64 -6.80 -2.20
C ALA A 107 18.87 -5.92 -2.08
N SER A 108 19.33 -5.48 -3.24
CA SER A 108 20.33 -4.43 -3.39
C SER A 108 19.71 -3.31 -4.22
N TYR A 109 20.01 -2.08 -3.85
CA TYR A 109 19.54 -0.91 -4.58
C TYR A 109 20.59 0.18 -4.58
N ARG A 110 20.49 1.06 -5.57
CA ARG A 110 21.27 2.28 -5.63
C ARG A 110 20.39 3.45 -5.99
N TYR A 111 20.72 4.61 -5.45
CA TYR A 111 20.02 5.86 -5.69
C TYR A 111 21.03 6.98 -5.88
N GLU A 112 20.65 7.98 -6.66
CA GLU A 112 21.44 9.17 -6.87
C GLU A 112 21.00 10.28 -5.92
N GLU A 113 21.96 10.81 -5.15
CA GLU A 113 21.79 11.97 -4.30
C GLU A 113 22.87 13.00 -4.65
N ASN A 114 22.45 14.21 -5.04
CA ASN A 114 23.36 15.32 -5.34
C ASN A 114 24.48 14.98 -6.35
N GLY A 115 24.17 14.18 -7.38
CA GLY A 115 25.14 13.76 -8.40
C GLY A 115 26.05 12.60 -7.98
N ARG A 116 25.81 11.98 -6.81
CA ARG A 116 26.56 10.82 -6.33
C ARG A 116 25.64 9.61 -6.20
N TRP A 117 26.12 8.46 -6.66
CA TRP A 117 25.43 7.19 -6.45
C TRP A 117 25.76 6.62 -5.07
N HIS A 118 24.71 6.22 -4.36
CA HIS A 118 24.78 5.53 -3.09
C HIS A 118 24.20 4.13 -3.29
N ALA A 119 24.96 3.11 -2.90
CA ALA A 119 24.55 1.71 -3.01
C ALA A 119 24.31 1.11 -1.64
N VAL A 120 23.24 0.33 -1.52
CA VAL A 120 22.92 -0.50 -0.36
C VAL A 120 22.82 -1.92 -0.86
N GLU A 121 23.60 -2.81 -0.26
CA GLU A 121 23.69 -4.21 -0.67
C GLU A 121 23.16 -5.13 0.41
N HIS A 122 22.61 -6.27 -0.02
CA HIS A 122 22.17 -7.36 0.87
C HIS A 122 21.20 -6.89 1.98
N ALA A 123 20.35 -5.91 1.66
CA ALA A 123 19.32 -5.45 2.58
C ALA A 123 18.20 -6.49 2.67
N VAL A 124 17.67 -6.66 3.88
CA VAL A 124 16.54 -7.56 4.11
C VAL A 124 15.28 -6.90 3.59
N MET A 125 14.54 -7.62 2.76
CA MET A 125 13.26 -7.18 2.22
C MET A 125 12.12 -7.94 2.88
N THR A 126 11.17 -7.22 3.47
CA THR A 126 9.98 -7.78 4.11
C THR A 126 8.75 -7.04 3.67
N VAL A 127 7.65 -7.76 3.45
CA VAL A 127 6.35 -7.13 3.20
C VAL A 127 5.96 -6.29 4.43
N GLU A 128 5.62 -5.03 4.18
CA GLU A 128 4.98 -4.22 5.19
C GLU A 128 3.58 -4.78 5.39
N GLN A 129 3.38 -5.47 6.53
CA GLN A 129 2.04 -5.78 6.95
C GLN A 129 1.35 -4.45 7.17
N ARG A 130 0.39 -4.11 6.29
CA ARG A 130 -0.44 -2.93 6.48
C ARG A 130 -0.98 -2.99 7.90
N VAL A 131 -0.44 -2.14 8.78
CA VAL A 131 -1.10 -1.83 10.03
C VAL A 131 -2.45 -1.30 9.58
N GLN A 132 -3.52 -2.04 9.85
CA GLN A 132 -4.86 -1.54 9.60
C GLN A 132 -4.89 -0.15 10.21
N PRO A 133 -5.33 0.89 9.46
CA PRO A 133 -5.43 2.22 10.03
C PRO A 133 -6.14 2.08 11.38
N PRO A 134 -5.61 2.73 12.44
CA PRO A 134 -6.12 2.52 13.79
C PRO A 134 -7.63 2.60 13.73
N TYR A 135 -8.30 1.59 14.28
CA TYR A 135 -9.76 1.46 14.28
C TYR A 135 -10.37 2.84 14.54
N GLN A 136 -10.94 3.45 13.49
CA GLN A 136 -11.66 4.70 13.66
C GLN A 136 -12.96 4.31 14.37
N PRO A 137 -13.18 4.73 15.63
CA PRO A 137 -14.45 4.47 16.26
C PRO A 137 -15.52 5.10 15.37
N VAL A 138 -16.49 4.30 14.94
CA VAL A 138 -17.65 4.79 14.19
C VAL A 138 -18.30 5.85 15.06
N MET A 139 -18.14 7.11 14.69
CA MET A 139 -18.86 8.21 15.34
C MET A 139 -20.27 8.18 14.77
N PRO A 140 -21.31 7.80 15.56
CA PRO A 140 -22.67 7.90 15.06
C PRO A 140 -22.96 9.36 14.77
N MET A 141 -23.77 9.64 13.74
CA MET A 141 -24.12 11.01 13.32
C MET A 141 -24.70 11.86 14.46
N TYR A 142 -25.22 11.22 15.51
CA TYR A 142 -25.85 11.84 16.67
C TYR A 142 -24.94 11.99 17.91
N ALA A 143 -23.65 11.65 17.82
CA ALA A 143 -22.76 11.61 18.99
C ALA A 143 -22.72 12.94 19.76
N VAL A 144 -22.59 14.07 19.04
CA VAL A 144 -22.53 15.41 19.63
C VAL A 144 -23.87 15.82 20.23
N SER A 145 -24.98 15.58 19.52
CA SER A 145 -26.33 15.88 20.02
C SER A 145 -26.69 15.05 21.25
N LEU A 146 -26.21 13.81 21.34
CA LEU A 146 -26.43 12.95 22.51
C LEU A 146 -25.66 13.47 23.73
N GLN A 147 -24.43 13.94 23.53
CA GLN A 147 -23.64 14.57 24.60
C GLN A 147 -24.28 15.87 25.08
N GLN A 148 -24.79 16.70 24.16
CA GLN A 148 -25.50 17.95 24.49
C GLN A 148 -26.82 17.69 25.23
N ALA A 149 -27.64 16.75 24.75
CA ALA A 149 -28.92 16.40 25.38
C ALA A 149 -28.71 15.78 26.78
N LYS A 150 -27.65 14.99 26.96
CA LYS A 150 -27.27 14.46 28.28
C LYS A 150 -26.83 15.57 29.24
N ALA A 151 -26.06 16.55 28.75
CA ALA A 151 -25.60 17.68 29.55
C ALA A 151 -26.75 18.65 29.90
N SER A 152 -27.73 18.83 29.01
CA SER A 152 -28.89 19.70 29.24
C SER A 152 -29.96 19.06 30.14
N GLY A 153 -30.01 17.73 30.22
CA GLY A 153 -31.01 16.99 30.99
C GLY A 153 -32.42 17.04 30.39
N ASP A 154 -32.58 17.54 29.16
CA ASP A 154 -33.88 17.70 28.50
C ASP A 154 -34.38 16.37 27.92
N LEU A 155 -35.36 15.76 28.59
CA LEU A 155 -35.98 14.50 28.17
C LEU A 155 -36.70 14.61 26.81
N GLY A 156 -37.26 15.76 26.47
CA GLY A 156 -37.94 15.98 25.19
C GLY A 156 -36.96 15.94 24.01
N GLN A 157 -35.78 16.54 24.19
CA GLN A 157 -34.69 16.46 23.21
C GLN A 157 -34.17 15.03 23.07
N MET A 158 -34.00 14.30 24.18
CA MET A 158 -33.56 12.90 24.14
C MET A 158 -34.55 12.00 23.37
N LYS A 159 -35.86 12.17 23.57
CA LYS A 159 -36.89 11.39 22.85
C LYS A 159 -36.92 11.71 21.36
N THR A 160 -36.79 12.99 21.01
CA THR A 160 -36.72 13.40 19.59
C THR A 160 -35.50 12.77 18.91
N LEU A 161 -34.35 12.77 19.59
CA LEU A 161 -33.14 12.15 19.06
C LEU A 161 -33.27 10.63 18.91
N ALA A 162 -33.90 9.95 19.86
CA ALA A 162 -34.19 8.52 19.77
C ALA A 162 -35.08 8.19 18.57
N GLY A 163 -36.17 8.94 18.35
CA GLY A 163 -37.04 8.72 17.20
C GLY A 163 -36.36 8.95 15.84
N LEU A 164 -35.43 9.92 15.77
CA LEU A 164 -34.61 10.11 14.56
C LEU A 164 -33.66 8.92 14.32
N ALA A 165 -33.02 8.42 15.38
CA ALA A 165 -32.12 7.27 15.27
C ALA A 165 -32.87 5.98 14.90
N GLU A 166 -34.05 5.75 15.47
CA GLU A 166 -34.93 4.62 15.11
C GLU A 166 -35.35 4.67 13.64
N LYS A 167 -35.69 5.86 13.13
CA LYS A 167 -36.02 6.03 11.72
C LYS A 167 -34.83 5.74 10.82
N GLN A 168 -33.63 6.24 11.16
CA GLN A 168 -32.42 5.93 10.39
C GLN A 168 -32.09 4.43 10.40
N LEU A 169 -32.33 3.74 11.52
CA LEU A 169 -32.16 2.29 11.61
C LEU A 169 -33.17 1.55 10.73
N ALA A 170 -34.41 2.03 10.65
CA ALA A 170 -35.43 1.49 9.76
C ALA A 170 -35.08 1.69 8.27
N ASP A 171 -34.34 2.76 7.93
CA ASP A 171 -33.87 3.04 6.56
C ASP A 171 -32.58 2.25 6.19
N ALA A 172 -31.89 1.65 7.17
CA ALA A 172 -30.65 0.89 6.96
C ALA A 172 -30.76 -0.26 5.92
N PRO A 173 -31.86 -1.04 5.85
CA PRO A 173 -32.03 -2.07 4.82
C PRO A 173 -32.10 -1.48 3.41
N GLN A 174 -32.71 -0.29 3.26
CA GLN A 174 -32.79 0.40 1.98
C GLN A 174 -31.42 0.92 1.54
N ILE A 175 -30.64 1.49 2.47
CA ILE A 175 -29.25 1.89 2.22
C ILE A 175 -28.41 0.68 1.80
N LYS A 176 -28.57 -0.46 2.47
CA LYS A 176 -27.87 -1.70 2.10
C LYS A 176 -28.26 -2.19 0.70
N ALA A 177 -29.54 -2.15 0.35
CA ALA A 177 -30.02 -2.53 -0.97
C ALA A 177 -29.45 -1.63 -2.08
N GLU A 178 -29.34 -0.32 -1.85
CA GLU A 178 -28.71 0.60 -2.81
C GLU A 178 -27.19 0.37 -2.93
N LEU A 179 -26.53 0.04 -1.82
CA LEU A 179 -25.11 -0.34 -1.84
C LEU A 179 -24.88 -1.63 -2.66
N ASP A 180 -25.76 -2.63 -2.51
CA ASP A 180 -25.67 -3.88 -3.28
C ASP A 180 -25.88 -3.62 -4.78
N LYS A 181 -26.81 -2.74 -5.16
CA LYS A 181 -26.97 -2.29 -6.56
C LYS A 181 -25.72 -1.60 -7.08
N LEU A 182 -25.10 -0.73 -6.29
CA LEU A 182 -23.88 -0.04 -6.67
C LEU A 182 -22.73 -1.03 -6.90
N HIS A 183 -22.56 -2.02 -6.01
CA HIS A 183 -21.58 -3.08 -6.19
C HIS A 183 -21.80 -3.90 -7.47
N GLN A 184 -23.05 -4.17 -7.83
CA GLN A 184 -23.37 -4.87 -9.08
C GLN A 184 -22.98 -4.05 -10.31
N GLU A 185 -23.21 -2.73 -10.31
CA GLU A 185 -22.80 -1.88 -11.43
C GLU A 185 -21.28 -1.75 -11.53
N ILE A 186 -20.58 -1.67 -10.39
CA ILE A 186 -19.10 -1.71 -10.35
C ILE A 186 -18.59 -3.00 -10.99
N ALA A 187 -19.09 -4.16 -10.56
CA ALA A 187 -18.66 -5.46 -11.10
C ALA A 187 -18.91 -5.59 -12.62
N LYS A 188 -20.02 -5.03 -13.11
CA LYS A 188 -20.35 -5.00 -14.54
C LYS A 188 -19.42 -4.10 -15.35
N LEU A 189 -19.00 -2.96 -14.79
CA LEU A 189 -18.03 -2.07 -15.42
C LEU A 189 -16.62 -2.67 -15.41
N GLU A 190 -16.24 -3.34 -14.33
CA GLU A 190 -14.95 -4.04 -14.21
C GLU A 190 -14.84 -5.24 -15.16
N GLY A 191 -15.91 -6.02 -15.34
CA GLY A 191 -15.92 -7.15 -16.28
C GLY A 191 -15.95 -6.77 -17.77
N ARG A 192 -16.10 -5.49 -18.10
CA ARG A 192 -16.06 -4.95 -19.47
C ARG A 192 -14.71 -4.36 -19.87
N ALA A 193 -13.77 -4.22 -18.93
CA ALA A 193 -12.41 -3.72 -19.15
C ALA A 193 -11.42 -4.88 -19.34
#